data_AF-A0A939Z223-F1
#
_entry.id   AF-A0A939Z223-F1
#
_cell.length_a   1.000
_cell.length_b   1.000
_cell.length_c   1.000
_cell.angle_alpha   90.00
_cell.angle_beta   90.00
_cell.angle_gamma   90.00
#
_symmetry.space_group_name_H-M   'P 1'
#
loop_
_entity.id
_entity.type
_entity.pdbx_description
1 polymer ?
#
loop_
_entity_poly.entity_id
_entity_poly.type
_entity_poly.pdbx_seq_one_letter_code
_entity_poly.pdbx_strand_id
1 'polypeptide(L)'
;MTKMTLEVIRDKLKEKKAQLCSDSGTEEKYTIFIKESIDIFDNEDAIRLLSTPQIMAVIHFLGYSIPEAKEMALEIEKEVNRKYYLVDPDRFSAK
;
A
#
# COMPACT_ATOMS: atom_id res chain seq x y z
N MET A 1 10.60 15.59 8.17
CA MET A 1 9.52 14.72 7.68
C MET A 1 10.16 13.41 7.27
N THR A 2 9.81 12.31 7.92
CA THR A 2 10.31 10.97 7.56
C THR A 2 9.76 10.65 6.17
N LYS A 3 10.62 10.41 5.17
CA LYS A 3 10.17 9.88 3.88
C LYS A 3 9.50 8.54 4.16
N MET A 4 8.19 8.46 3.97
CA MET A 4 7.45 7.22 4.13
C MET A 4 7.43 6.52 2.79
N THR A 5 8.13 5.39 2.73
CA THR A 5 8.29 4.56 1.54
C THR A 5 7.30 3.41 1.55
N LEU A 6 7.15 2.75 0.41
CA LEU A 6 6.47 1.45 0.30
C LEU A 6 6.84 0.46 1.40
N GLU A 7 8.11 0.44 1.80
CA GLU A 7 8.63 -0.41 2.88
C GLU A 7 7.98 -0.11 4.23
N VAL A 8 7.79 1.17 4.57
CA VAL A 8 7.15 1.57 5.83
C VAL A 8 5.70 1.08 5.90
N ILE A 9 4.98 1.12 4.77
CA ILE A 9 3.58 0.67 4.72
C ILE A 9 3.52 -0.85 4.90
N ARG A 10 4.42 -1.57 4.24
CA ARG A 10 4.58 -3.03 4.36
C ARG A 10 4.89 -3.44 5.79
N ASP A 11 5.81 -2.76 6.46
CA ASP A 11 6.18 -3.06 7.84
C ASP A 11 5.01 -2.79 8.79
N LYS A 12 4.30 -1.68 8.61
CA LYS A 12 3.09 -1.39 9.40
C LYS A 12 1.97 -2.39 9.19
N LEU A 13 1.78 -2.91 7.97
CA LEU A 13 0.82 -3.99 7.72
C LEU A 13 1.20 -5.27 8.47
N LYS A 14 2.49 -5.61 8.51
CA LYS A 14 3.02 -6.77 9.27
C LYS A 14 2.85 -6.58 10.78
N GLU A 15 3.12 -5.39 11.31
CA GLU A 15 2.86 -5.04 12.71
C GLU A 15 1.36 -5.15 13.05
N LYS A 16 0.49 -4.61 12.19
CA LYS A 16 -0.96 -4.66 12.39
C LYS A 16 -1.48 -6.10 12.35
N LYS A 17 -0.94 -6.96 11.49
CA LYS A 17 -1.22 -8.41 11.47
C LYS A 17 -0.87 -9.06 12.81
N ALA A 18 0.32 -8.78 13.34
CA ALA A 18 0.76 -9.34 14.62
C ALA A 18 -0.15 -8.92 15.78
N GLN A 19 -0.59 -7.66 15.81
CA GLN A 19 -1.55 -7.15 16.79
C GLN A 19 -2.91 -7.86 16.69
N LEU A 20 -3.44 -8.02 15.48
CA LEU A 20 -4.73 -8.71 15.28
C LEU A 20 -4.67 -10.21 15.63
N CYS A 21 -3.52 -10.86 15.46
CA CYS A 21 -3.34 -12.25 15.87
C CYS A 21 -3.29 -12.43 17.39
N SER A 22 -2.94 -11.39 18.16
CA SER A 22 -2.95 -11.42 19.63
C SER A 22 -4.30 -11.12 20.26
N ASP A 23 -5.21 -10.45 19.54
CA ASP A 23 -6.55 -10.14 20.03
C ASP A 23 -7.55 -11.25 19.67
N SER A 24 -8.03 -11.99 20.68
CA SER A 24 -8.95 -13.13 20.55
C SER A 24 -10.37 -12.76 20.08
N GLY A 25 -10.65 -11.48 19.78
CA GLY A 25 -11.95 -10.97 19.34
C GLY A 25 -11.95 -10.38 17.93
N THR A 26 -10.86 -10.51 17.18
CA THR A 26 -10.73 -9.89 15.86
C THR A 26 -11.64 -10.57 14.83
N GLU A 27 -12.53 -9.80 14.18
CA GLU A 27 -13.36 -10.35 13.09
C GLU A 27 -12.48 -10.90 11.96
N GLU A 28 -12.82 -12.11 11.50
CA GLU A 28 -12.12 -12.84 10.43
C GLU A 28 -11.88 -11.98 9.17
N LYS A 29 -12.80 -11.05 8.89
CA LYS A 29 -12.74 -10.10 7.77
C LYS A 29 -11.52 -9.16 7.83
N TYR A 30 -11.13 -8.68 9.01
CA TYR A 30 -9.95 -7.81 9.15
C TYR A 30 -8.65 -8.59 8.94
N THR A 31 -8.64 -9.86 9.35
CA THR A 31 -7.50 -10.74 9.12
C THR A 31 -7.31 -11.04 7.64
N ILE A 32 -8.39 -11.26 6.89
CA ILE A 32 -8.36 -11.44 5.44
C ILE A 32 -7.86 -10.16 4.76
N PHE A 33 -8.45 -9.00 5.08
CA PHE A 33 -8.05 -7.72 4.51
C PHE A 33 -6.56 -7.41 4.70
N ILE A 34 -6.03 -7.63 5.91
CA ILE A 34 -4.60 -7.40 6.17
C ILE A 34 -3.72 -8.36 5.38
N LYS A 35 -4.08 -9.65 5.29
CA LYS A 35 -3.29 -10.63 4.53
C LYS A 35 -3.21 -10.24 3.05
N GLU A 36 -4.36 -9.95 2.43
CA GLU A 36 -4.41 -9.51 1.04
C GLU A 36 -3.64 -8.20 0.84
N SER A 37 -3.74 -7.26 1.78
CA SER A 37 -2.96 -6.01 1.73
C SER A 37 -1.46 -6.27 1.80
N ILE A 38 -0.99 -7.20 2.65
CA ILE A 38 0.43 -7.58 2.71
C ILE A 38 0.87 -8.20 1.38
N ASP A 39 0.11 -9.15 0.85
CA ASP A 39 0.45 -9.84 -0.40
C ASP A 39 0.53 -8.85 -1.58
N ILE A 40 -0.36 -7.86 -1.62
CA ILE A 40 -0.30 -6.77 -2.61
C ILE A 40 0.94 -5.90 -2.38
N PHE A 41 1.21 -5.45 -1.15
CA PHE A 41 2.32 -4.54 -0.84
C PHE A 41 3.71 -5.23 -0.87
N ASP A 42 3.76 -6.56 -0.88
CA ASP A 42 4.97 -7.35 -1.16
C ASP A 42 5.22 -7.49 -2.68
N ASN A 43 4.24 -7.20 -3.54
CA ASN A 43 4.35 -7.27 -4.99
C ASN A 43 4.09 -5.90 -5.66
N GLU A 44 5.15 -5.17 -6.00
CA GLU A 44 5.04 -3.83 -6.60
C GLU A 44 4.18 -3.79 -7.89
N ASP A 45 4.14 -4.87 -8.69
CA ASP A 45 3.29 -4.96 -9.88
C ASP A 45 1.79 -5.02 -9.52
N ALA A 46 1.45 -5.63 -8.39
CA ALA A 46 0.07 -5.67 -7.89
C ALA A 46 -0.37 -4.30 -7.38
N ILE A 47 0.53 -3.55 -6.74
CA ILE A 47 0.26 -2.18 -6.26
C ILE A 47 -0.10 -1.26 -7.43
N ARG A 48 0.53 -1.44 -8.59
CA ARG A 48 0.22 -0.68 -9.82
C ARG A 48 -1.22 -0.87 -10.30
N LEU A 49 -1.84 -2.01 -9.99
CA LEU A 49 -3.22 -2.27 -10.36
C LEU A 49 -4.22 -1.60 -9.41
N LEU A 50 -3.74 -1.05 -8.29
CA LEU A 50 -4.57 -0.30 -7.36
C LEU A 50 -4.69 1.16 -7.80
N SER A 51 -5.92 1.67 -7.70
CA SER A 51 -6.19 3.10 -7.76
C SER A 51 -5.76 3.80 -6.47
N THR A 52 -5.44 5.10 -6.56
CA THR A 52 -5.13 5.94 -5.39
C THR A 52 -6.15 5.79 -4.24
N PRO A 53 -7.48 5.77 -4.46
CA PRO A 53 -8.45 5.53 -3.38
C PRO A 53 -8.31 4.16 -2.69
N GLN A 54 -7.91 3.11 -3.42
CA GLN A 54 -7.69 1.77 -2.83
C GLN A 54 -6.42 1.75 -1.97
N ILE A 55 -5.34 2.40 -2.44
CA ILE A 55 -4.12 2.57 -1.64
C ILE A 55 -4.44 3.38 -0.38
N MET A 56 -5.17 4.49 -0.51
CA MET A 56 -5.60 5.34 0.59
C MET A 56 -6.42 4.57 1.63
N ALA A 57 -7.29 3.64 1.22
CA ALA A 57 -8.09 2.83 2.14
C ALA A 57 -7.21 1.93 3.02
N VAL A 58 -6.17 1.31 2.45
CA VAL A 58 -5.20 0.50 3.21
C VAL A 58 -4.45 1.38 4.22
N ILE A 59 -4.03 2.57 3.81
CA ILE A 59 -3.29 3.49 4.68
C ILE A 59 -4.20 4.02 5.79
N HIS A 60 -5.43 4.39 5.49
CA HIS A 60 -6.39 4.82 6.49
C HIS A 60 -6.66 3.71 7.52
N PHE A 61 -6.74 2.45 7.08
CA PHE A 61 -6.86 1.28 7.95
C PHE A 61 -5.68 1.11 8.91
N LEU A 62 -4.48 1.55 8.53
CA LEU A 62 -3.30 1.59 9.40
C LEU A 62 -3.36 2.68 10.48
N GLY A 63 -4.42 3.50 10.50
CA GLY A 63 -4.67 4.52 11.52
C GLY A 63 -4.26 5.93 11.12
N TYR A 64 -3.90 6.17 9.86
CA TYR A 64 -3.61 7.52 9.37
C TYR A 64 -4.89 8.28 9.05
N SER A 65 -4.86 9.60 9.23
CA SER A 65 -5.99 10.46 8.86
C SER A 65 -6.21 10.46 7.34
N ILE A 66 -7.43 10.81 6.88
CA ILE A 66 -7.73 10.87 5.44
C ILE A 66 -6.76 11.81 4.68
N PRO A 67 -6.42 13.02 5.17
CA PRO A 67 -5.45 13.87 4.49
C PRO A 67 -4.07 13.22 4.35
N GLU A 68 -3.56 12.62 5.43
CA GLU A 68 -2.26 11.94 5.43
C GLU A 68 -2.29 10.71 4.50
N ALA A 69 -3.35 9.90 4.56
CA ALA A 69 -3.52 8.72 3.72
C ALA A 69 -3.56 9.08 2.24
N LYS A 70 -4.18 10.22 1.89
CA LYS A 70 -4.19 10.74 0.53
C LYS A 70 -2.80 11.15 0.06
N GLU A 71 -2.05 11.87 0.89
CA GLU A 71 -0.69 12.31 0.56
C GLU A 71 0.22 11.09 0.31
N MET A 72 0.20 10.12 1.23
CA MET A 72 0.97 8.89 1.09
C MET A 72 0.56 8.04 -0.11
N ALA A 73 -0.74 7.91 -0.38
CA ALA A 73 -1.22 7.14 -1.53
C ALA A 73 -0.70 7.72 -2.85
N LEU A 74 -0.66 9.05 -2.98
CA LEU A 74 -0.10 9.74 -4.14
C LEU A 74 1.43 9.56 -4.23
N GLU A 75 2.15 9.53 -3.11
CA GLU A 75 3.59 9.26 -3.10
C GLU A 75 3.91 7.83 -3.56
N ILE A 76 3.14 6.85 -3.09
CA ILE A 76 3.28 5.44 -3.49
C ILE A 76 2.97 5.26 -4.97
N GLU A 77 1.86 5.82 -5.45
CA GLU A 77 1.49 5.77 -6.87
C GLU A 77 2.61 6.36 -7.75
N LYS A 78 3.20 7.49 -7.35
CA LYS A 78 4.36 8.08 -8.03
C LYS A 78 5.59 7.20 -7.97
N GLU A 79 5.90 6.59 -6.82
CA GLU A 79 7.06 5.71 -6.65
C GLU A 79 6.97 4.48 -7.55
N VAL A 80 5.83 3.78 -7.52
CA VAL A 80 5.57 2.57 -8.34
C VAL A 80 5.62 2.91 -9.83
N ASN A 81 4.96 4.00 -10.23
CA ASN A 81 4.96 4.42 -11.62
C ASN A 81 6.36 4.85 -12.08
N ARG A 82 7.12 5.60 -11.27
CA ARG A 82 8.48 6.05 -11.61
C ARG A 82 9.44 4.88 -11.84
N LYS A 83 9.38 3.83 -11.02
CA LYS A 83 10.20 2.63 -11.21
C LYS A 83 9.91 1.98 -12.56
N TYR A 84 8.66 1.99 -13.01
CA TYR A 84 8.26 1.40 -14.29
C TYR A 84 8.65 2.23 -15.52
N TYR A 85 8.57 3.56 -15.44
CA TYR A 85 9.03 4.46 -16.52
C TYR A 85 10.52 4.30 -16.86
N LEU A 86 11.32 3.79 -15.92
CA LEU A 86 12.75 3.53 -16.12
C LEU A 86 13.03 2.16 -16.77
N VAL A 87 12.05 1.25 -16.79
CA VAL A 87 12.23 -0.14 -17.25
C VAL A 87 11.79 -0.33 -18.70
N ASP A 88 10.94 0.54 -19.25
CA ASP A 88 10.61 0.52 -20.68
C ASP A 88 10.14 1.91 -21.18
N PRO A 89 11.06 2.79 -21.62
CA PRO A 89 10.71 4.09 -22.18
C PRO A 89 9.96 3.99 -23.53
N ASP A 90 10.05 2.85 -24.23
CA ASP A 90 9.45 2.65 -25.55
C ASP A 90 7.97 2.24 -25.46
N ARG A 91 7.50 1.76 -24.31
CA ARG A 91 6.09 1.35 -24.11
C ARG A 91 5.10 2.52 -24.06
N PHE A 92 5.55 3.74 -23.81
CA PHE A 92 4.72 4.95 -23.79
C PHE A 92 4.94 5.87 -25.00
N SER A 93 5.81 5.51 -25.95
CA SER A 93 5.98 6.26 -27.21
C SER A 93 5.06 5.78 -28.35
N ALA A 94 4.12 4.88 -28.07
CA ALA A 94 3.06 4.55 -29.02
C ALA A 94 1.95 5.60 -28.95
N LYS A 95 1.96 6.48 -29.96
CA LYS A 95 0.94 7.50 -30.30
C LYS A 95 -0.49 6.98 -30.28
#